data_AF-A0A929ZPB2-F1
#
_entry.id   AF-A0A929ZPB2-F1
#
_cell.length_a   1.000
_cell.length_b   1.000
_cell.length_c   1.000
_cell.angle_alpha   90.00
_cell.angle_beta   90.00
_cell.angle_gamma   90.00
#
_symmetry.space_group_name_H-M   'P 1'
#
loop_
_entity.id
_entity.type
_entity.pdbx_description
1 polymer ?
#
loop_
_entity_poly.entity_id
_entity_poly.type
_entity_poly.pdbx_seq_one_letter_code
_entity_poly.pdbx_strand_id
1 'polypeptide(L)' 'KIPVIEYFDTVELCKRIFSNLKHHRLNDVCDYIGIELDHHNALSDANGCLEIVMAVMNLVGEYDIYQLLERCQTKLYQL' A
#
# COMPACT_ATOMS: atom_id res chain seq x y z
N LYS A 1 14.10 18.10 -20.22
CA LYS A 1 12.96 17.16 -20.38
C LYS A 1 12.48 16.84 -18.97
N ILE A 2 11.22 17.15 -18.63
CA ILE A 2 10.68 16.88 -17.29
C ILE A 2 10.34 15.38 -17.23
N PRO A 3 10.72 14.65 -16.17
CA PRO A 3 10.36 13.25 -16.02
C PRO A 3 8.86 13.12 -15.75
N VAL A 4 8.24 12.10 -16.32
CA VAL A 4 6.89 11.68 -15.93
C VAL A 4 7.02 10.83 -14.67
N ILE A 5 6.28 11.17 -13.63
CA ILE A 5 6.30 10.44 -12.36
C ILE A 5 4.94 9.78 -12.17
N GLU A 6 4.95 8.47 -11.96
CA GLU A 6 3.74 7.71 -11.67
C GLU A 6 3.68 7.39 -10.18
N TYR A 7 2.48 7.45 -9.59
CA TYR A 7 2.27 7.15 -8.18
C TYR A 7 0.88 6.57 -7.93
N PHE A 8 0.71 5.91 -6.80
CA PHE A 8 -0.57 5.43 -6.28
C PHE A 8 -0.64 5.62 -4.77
N ASP A 9 -1.84 5.55 -4.21
CA ASP A 9 -2.09 5.66 -2.77
C ASP A 9 -2.23 4.27 -2.14
N THR A 10 -1.34 3.94 -1.20
CA THR A 10 -1.38 2.67 -0.46
C THR A 10 -2.64 2.53 0.39
N VAL A 11 -3.24 3.63 0.85
CA VAL A 11 -4.52 3.60 1.58
C VAL A 11 -5.65 3.17 0.66
N GLU A 12 -5.66 3.64 -0.60
CA GLU A 12 -6.66 3.21 -1.59
C GLU A 12 -6.52 1.72 -1.91
N LEU A 13 -5.28 1.23 -2.05
CA LEU A 13 -5.01 -0.21 -2.18
C LEU A 13 -5.56 -0.99 -0.98
N CYS A 14 -5.31 -0.52 0.24
CA CYS A 14 -5.77 -1.16 1.46
C CYS A 14 -7.30 -1.18 1.59
N LYS A 15 -7.99 -0.10 1.22
CA LYS A 15 -9.46 -0.05 1.24
C LYS A 15 -10.10 -1.12 0.36
N ARG A 16 -9.45 -1.48 -0.74
CA ARG A 16 -9.95 -2.49 -1.69
C ARG A 16 -9.67 -3.91 -1.20
N ILE A 17 -8.48 -4.15 -0.68
CA ILE A 17 -8.05 -5.48 -0.26
C ILE A 17 -8.53 -5.84 1.14
N PHE A 18 -8.40 -4.90 2.08
CA PHE A 18 -8.83 -5.05 3.47
C PHE A 18 -10.17 -4.35 3.71
N SER A 19 -11.15 -4.58 2.84
CA SER A 19 -12.46 -3.90 2.87
C SER A 19 -13.26 -4.14 4.16
N ASN A 20 -12.96 -5.22 4.88
CA ASN A 20 -13.57 -5.55 6.18
C ASN A 20 -12.95 -4.78 7.35
N LEU A 21 -11.81 -4.11 7.17
CA LEU A 21 -11.17 -3.33 8.22
C LEU A 21 -11.93 -2.01 8.42
N LYS A 22 -12.28 -1.71 9.67
CA LYS A 22 -13.12 -0.54 10.01
C LYS A 22 -12.44 0.81 9.69
N HIS A 23 -11.12 0.86 9.81
CA HIS A 23 -10.30 2.06 9.58
C HIS A 23 -9.02 1.67 8.85
N HIS A 24 -8.57 2.48 7.91
CA HIS A 24 -7.36 2.23 7.09
C HIS A 24 -6.26 3.25 7.37
N ARG A 25 -6.12 3.70 8.62
CA ARG A 25 -4.93 4.47 9.00
C ARG A 25 -3.73 3.52 8.97
N LEU A 26 -2.53 4.06 8.75
CA LEU A 26 -1.31 3.26 8.62
C LEU A 26 -1.13 2.29 9.81
N ASN A 27 -1.33 2.76 11.03
CA ASN A 27 -1.28 1.94 12.24
C ASN A 27 -2.30 0.79 12.22
N ASP A 28 -3.55 1.06 11.84
CA ASP A 28 -4.61 0.06 11.85
C ASP A 28 -4.33 -1.07 10.84
N VAL A 29 -3.80 -0.70 9.66
CA VAL A 29 -3.45 -1.67 8.62
C VAL A 29 -2.22 -2.48 9.03
N CYS A 30 -1.16 -1.82 9.53
CA CYS A 30 0.05 -2.49 9.99
C CYS A 30 -0.25 -3.45 11.16
N ASP A 31 -1.05 -3.03 12.13
CA ASP A 31 -1.52 -3.89 13.23
C ASP A 31 -2.29 -5.11 12.70
N TYR A 32 -3.16 -4.89 11.69
CA TYR A 32 -3.96 -5.96 11.09
C TYR A 32 -3.12 -7.03 10.39
N ILE A 33 -2.01 -6.64 9.74
CA ILE A 33 -1.11 -7.56 9.02
C ILE A 33 0.14 -7.95 9.80
N GLY A 34 0.28 -7.49 11.05
CA GLY A 34 1.35 -7.88 11.97
C GLY A 34 2.69 -7.18 11.73
N ILE A 35 2.68 -5.92 11.28
CA ILE A 35 3.87 -5.09 11.09
C ILE A 35 4.01 -4.13 12.28
N GLU A 36 5.19 -4.12 12.91
CA GLU A 36 5.52 -3.14 13.94
C GLU A 36 5.85 -1.76 13.32
N LEU A 37 5.28 -0.70 13.89
CA LEU A 37 5.53 0.68 13.50
C LEU A 37 6.11 1.50 14.66
N ASP A 38 7.11 2.31 14.35
CA ASP A 38 7.55 3.43 15.18
C ASP A 38 6.88 4.73 14.68
N HIS A 39 5.72 5.05 15.27
CA HIS A 39 4.75 6.06 14.79
C HIS A 39 5.23 7.53 14.73
N HIS A 40 6.46 7.82 15.14
CA HIS A 40 7.04 9.16 15.03
C HIS A 40 8.27 9.21 14.12
N ASN A 41 8.48 8.14 13.37
CA ASN A 41 9.63 7.99 12.51
C ASN A 41 9.16 7.87 11.05
N ALA A 42 9.39 8.93 10.27
CA ALA A 42 9.02 8.97 8.85
C ALA A 42 9.64 7.82 8.03
N LEU A 43 10.81 7.31 8.44
CA LEU A 43 11.39 6.12 7.81
C LEU A 43 10.58 4.86 8.15
N SER A 44 10.12 4.73 9.39
CA SER A 44 9.23 3.64 9.79
C SER A 44 7.91 3.70 9.03
N ASP A 45 7.36 4.90 8.82
CA ASP A 45 6.12 5.07 8.06
C ASP A 45 6.29 4.66 6.59
N ALA A 46 7.40 5.06 5.96
CA ALA A 46 7.73 4.69 4.59
C ALA A 46 7.94 3.16 4.45
N ASN A 47 8.63 2.55 5.41
CA ASN A 47 8.80 1.10 5.46
C ASN A 47 7.47 0.38 5.66
N GLY A 48 6.61 0.87 6.57
CA GLY A 48 5.26 0.32 6.77
C GLY A 48 4.41 0.36 5.50
N CYS A 49 4.50 1.46 4.72
CA CYS A 49 3.83 1.55 3.42
C CYS A 49 4.35 0.52 2.42
N LEU A 50 5.66 0.27 2.36
CA LEU A 50 6.24 -0.76 1.50
C LEU A 50 5.82 -2.16 1.91
N GLU A 51 5.88 -2.47 3.20
CA GLU A 51 5.50 -3.77 3.76
C GLU A 51 4.02 -4.08 3.53
N ILE A 52 3.15 -3.07 3.59
CA ILE A 52 1.75 -3.19 3.16
C ILE A 52 1.65 -3.65 1.70
N VAL A 53 2.39 -3.02 0.79
CA VAL A 53 2.38 -3.40 -0.63
C VAL A 53 2.87 -4.83 -0.81
N MET A 54 3.95 -5.21 -0.12
CA MET A 54 4.49 -6.58 -0.15
C MET A 54 3.49 -7.60 0.39
N ALA A 55 2.78 -7.29 1.48
CA ALA A 55 1.74 -8.15 2.02
C ALA A 55 0.60 -8.38 1.01
N VAL A 56 0.18 -7.32 0.30
CA VAL A 56 -0.82 -7.43 -0.76
C VAL A 56 -0.30 -8.23 -1.96
N MET A 57 0.96 -8.03 -2.37
CA MET A 57 1.60 -8.83 -3.42
C MET A 57 1.58 -10.32 -3.08
N ASN A 58 1.97 -10.68 -1.85
CA ASN A 58 1.97 -12.06 -1.37
C ASN A 58 0.55 -12.66 -1.32
N LEU A 59 -0.44 -11.87 -0.87
CA LEU A 59 -1.84 -12.30 -0.80
C LEU A 59 -2.44 -12.59 -2.17
N VAL A 60 -2.14 -11.73 -3.15
CA VAL A 60 -2.69 -11.80 -4.51
C VAL A 60 -1.87 -12.74 -5.41
N GLY A 61 -0.61 -12.98 -5.06
CA GLY A 61 0.36 -13.73 -5.86
C GLY A 61 0.80 -12.98 -7.12
N GLU A 62 0.84 -11.64 -7.07
CA GLU A 62 1.28 -10.77 -8.16
C GLU A 62 2.38 -9.83 -7.65
N TYR A 63 3.50 -9.76 -8.35
CA TYR A 63 4.71 -9.03 -7.92
C TYR A 63 5.11 -7.94 -8.91
N ASP A 64 4.48 -7.88 -10.08
CA ASP A 64 4.54 -6.70 -10.95
C ASP A 64 3.58 -5.63 -10.41
N ILE A 65 4.10 -4.43 -10.14
CA ILE A 65 3.31 -3.37 -9.51
C ILE A 65 2.14 -2.92 -10.38
N TYR A 66 2.29 -2.90 -11.70
CA TYR A 66 1.24 -2.44 -12.60
C TYR A 66 0.12 -3.48 -12.66
N GLN A 67 0.47 -4.75 -12.78
CA GLN A 67 -0.50 -5.86 -12.74
C GLN A 67 -1.20 -5.95 -11.38
N LEU A 68 -0.48 -5.71 -10.29
CA LEU A 68 -1.05 -5.67 -8.95
C LEU A 68 -2.12 -4.59 -8.85
N LEU A 69 -1.80 -3.36 -9.26
CA LEU A 69 -2.73 -2.24 -9.21
C LEU A 69 -3.96 -2.49 -10.08
N GLU A 70 -3.79 -3.03 -11.29
CA GLU A 70 -4.90 -3.40 -12.17
C GLU A 70 -5.81 -4.47 -11.53
N ARG A 71 -5.21 -5.53 -11.00
CA ARG A 71 -5.94 -6.64 -10.36
C ARG A 71 -6.67 -6.23 -9.09
N CYS A 72 -6.06 -5.34 -8.30
CA CYS A 72 -6.68 -4.74 -7.12
C CYS A 72 -7.62 -3.57 -7.49
N GLN A 73 -7.71 -3.23 -8.79
CA GLN A 73 -8.43 -2.09 -9.35
C GLN A 73 -7.93 -0.71 -8.88
N THR A 74 -6.80 -0.63 -8.19
CA THR A 74 -6.23 0.61 -7.63
C THR A 74 -5.76 1.57 -8.72
N LYS A 75 -6.11 2.84 -8.59
CA LYS A 75 -5.80 3.86 -9.61
C LYS A 75 -4.31 4.24 -9.59
N LEU A 76 -3.72 4.28 -10.78
CA LEU A 76 -2.41 4.89 -11.03
C LEU A 76 -2.58 6.35 -11.49
N TYR A 77 -1.75 7.24 -10.97
CA TYR A 77 -1.75 8.67 -11.25
C TYR A 77 -0.43 9.07 -11.91
N GLN A 78 -0.44 10.16 -12.68
CA GLN A 78 0.74 10.75 -13.29
C GLN A 78 0.86 12.22 -12.86
N LEU A 79 2.08 12.62 -12.49
CA LEU A 79 2.48 13.99 -12.15
C LEU A 79 3.12 14.69 -13.35
#